data_AF-A0A9P9NUB7-F1
#
_entry.id   AF-A0A9P9NUB7-F1
#
_cell.length_a   1.000
_cell.length_b   1.000
_cell.length_c   1.000
_cell.angle_alpha   90.00
_cell.angle_beta   90.00
_cell.angle_gamma   90.00
#
_symmetry.space_group_name_H-M   'P 1'
#
loop_
_entity.id
_entity.type
_entity.pdbx_description
1 polymer ?
#
loop_
_entity_poly.entity_id
_entity_poly.type
_entity_poly.pdbx_seq_one_letter_code
_entity_poly.pdbx_strand_id
1 'polypeptide(L)'
;MDDHFLLLEFLCMSLHAPLESLATFAGKQGAEEAQRISPAIEDWALSPGGRKSLWYAAQVYRLARKLPPVLIRDFRAIVVYSASLVFWIYGVIHGARAAKGLALSSQSRERDARSVNEAVLLDGDLSSRVHKFISIAHGLPGLSVPSSIGGQLDYSNTTGSIFVHDISSMMGVALEILEEHGQGCESIPSDFVENITSLMRGLAQAAQAIGLG
;
A
#
# COMPACT_ATOMS: atom_id res chain seq x y z
N MET A 1 6.24 23.10 4.27
CA MET A 1 4.88 23.18 3.69
C MET A 1 4.38 21.78 3.37
N ASP A 2 5.25 20.89 2.91
CA ASP A 2 4.93 19.51 2.49
C ASP A 2 4.43 18.59 3.62
N ASP A 3 4.83 18.82 4.88
CA ASP A 3 4.36 18.03 6.03
C ASP A 3 2.86 18.17 6.30
N HIS A 4 2.27 19.33 5.99
CA HIS A 4 0.84 19.57 6.19
C HIS A 4 0.02 18.82 5.15
N PHE A 5 0.53 18.69 3.94
CA PHE A 5 -0.09 17.85 2.91
C PHE A 5 0.04 16.37 3.27
N LEU A 6 1.18 15.92 3.79
CA LEU A 6 1.34 14.54 4.26
C LEU A 6 0.34 14.21 5.38
N LEU A 7 0.21 15.11 6.36
CA LEU A 7 -0.77 14.97 7.43
C LEU A 7 -2.21 14.98 6.90
N LEU A 8 -2.53 15.86 5.96
CA LEU A 8 -3.86 15.92 5.35
C LEU A 8 -4.22 14.60 4.66
N GLU A 9 -3.33 14.08 3.81
CA GLU A 9 -3.58 12.80 3.11
C GLU A 9 -3.69 11.64 4.11
N PHE A 10 -2.88 11.65 5.19
CA PHE A 10 -3.00 10.68 6.28
C PHE A 10 -4.35 10.76 7.01
N LEU A 11 -4.84 11.96 7.33
CA LEU A 11 -6.14 12.16 7.96
C LEU A 11 -7.29 11.76 7.04
N CYS A 12 -7.19 12.07 5.75
CA CYS A 12 -8.17 11.62 4.77
C CYS A 12 -8.15 10.09 4.61
N MET A 13 -6.97 9.47 4.63
CA MET A 13 -6.85 8.01 4.66
C MET A 13 -7.51 7.42 5.90
N SER A 14 -7.22 7.94 7.10
CA SER A 14 -7.74 7.43 8.36
C SER A 14 -9.25 7.62 8.53
N LEU A 15 -9.85 8.60 7.85
CA LEU A 15 -11.30 8.77 7.77
C LEU A 15 -11.98 7.61 7.01
N HIS A 16 -11.28 7.00 6.06
CA HIS A 16 -11.80 5.95 5.19
C HIS A 16 -11.28 4.54 5.52
N ALA A 17 -10.23 4.44 6.34
CA ALA A 17 -9.63 3.19 6.79
C ALA A 17 -9.86 2.96 8.29
N PRO A 18 -10.42 1.83 8.72
CA PRO A 18 -10.54 1.50 10.13
C PRO A 18 -9.19 1.04 10.68
N LEU A 19 -8.23 1.97 10.84
CA LEU A 19 -6.82 1.68 11.13
C LEU A 19 -6.61 0.74 12.33
N GLU A 20 -7.42 0.87 13.37
CA GLU A 20 -7.37 -0.03 14.53
C GLU A 20 -7.76 -1.46 14.15
N SER A 21 -8.89 -1.63 13.45
CA SER A 21 -9.33 -2.94 12.97
C SER A 21 -8.35 -3.52 11.95
N LEU A 22 -7.74 -2.70 11.10
CA LEU A 22 -6.69 -3.12 10.19
C LEU A 22 -5.47 -3.66 10.96
N ALA A 23 -5.02 -2.97 12.01
CA ALA A 23 -3.91 -3.43 12.84
C ALA A 23 -4.25 -4.71 13.60
N THR A 24 -5.47 -4.81 14.13
CA THR A 24 -6.00 -6.04 14.73
C THR A 24 -5.99 -7.21 13.76
N PHE A 25 -6.40 -6.98 12.50
CA PHE A 25 -6.43 -8.00 11.46
C PHE A 25 -5.02 -8.49 11.09
N ALA A 26 -4.04 -7.58 11.11
CA ALA A 26 -2.62 -7.92 10.94
C ALA A 26 -2.01 -8.67 12.16
N GLY A 27 -2.81 -8.99 13.18
CA GLY A 27 -2.40 -9.86 14.29
C GLY A 27 -2.05 -9.12 15.58
N LYS A 28 -2.29 -7.80 15.70
CA LYS A 28 -1.99 -7.02 16.92
C LYS A 28 -2.64 -7.59 18.18
N GLN A 29 -3.84 -8.17 18.07
CA GLN A 29 -4.62 -8.71 19.20
C GLN A 29 -4.74 -10.26 19.15
N GLY A 30 -3.93 -10.92 18.32
CA GLY A 30 -3.96 -12.37 18.15
C GLY A 30 -4.93 -12.87 17.07
N ALA A 31 -4.84 -14.17 16.77
CA ALA A 31 -5.53 -14.80 15.63
C ALA A 31 -7.05 -14.89 15.80
N GLU A 32 -7.54 -15.09 17.02
CA GLU A 32 -8.98 -15.19 17.32
C GLU A 32 -9.69 -13.87 17.00
N GLU A 33 -9.11 -12.76 17.42
CA GLU A 33 -9.65 -11.43 17.19
C GLU A 33 -9.54 -11.02 15.72
N ALA A 34 -8.45 -11.38 15.05
CA ALA A 34 -8.31 -11.21 13.60
C ALA A 34 -9.39 -11.96 12.81
N GLN A 35 -9.71 -13.21 13.21
CA GLN A 35 -10.79 -14.00 12.61
C GLN A 35 -12.16 -13.36 12.86
N ARG A 36 -12.39 -12.81 14.07
CA ARG A 36 -13.64 -12.15 14.45
C ARG A 36 -13.97 -10.96 13.57
N ILE A 37 -12.96 -10.15 13.22
CA ILE A 37 -13.16 -8.93 12.42
C ILE A 37 -13.02 -9.15 10.91
N SER A 38 -12.58 -10.33 10.47
CA SER A 38 -12.36 -10.65 9.05
C SER A 38 -13.54 -10.28 8.14
N PRO A 39 -14.82 -10.55 8.49
CA PRO A 39 -15.95 -10.15 7.65
C PRO A 39 -16.04 -8.62 7.46
N ALA A 40 -15.84 -7.86 8.52
CA ALA A 40 -15.88 -6.40 8.46
C ALA A 40 -14.73 -5.81 7.63
N ILE A 41 -13.54 -6.43 7.68
CA ILE A 41 -12.40 -6.04 6.85
C ILE A 41 -12.62 -6.41 5.38
N GLU A 42 -13.24 -7.56 5.09
CA GLU A 42 -13.64 -7.92 3.73
C GLU A 42 -14.63 -6.92 3.15
N ASP A 43 -15.67 -6.56 3.91
CA ASP A 43 -16.65 -5.55 3.49
C ASP A 43 -16.00 -4.19 3.25
N TRP A 44 -15.09 -3.77 4.13
CA TRP A 44 -14.31 -2.54 3.94
C TRP A 44 -13.51 -2.57 2.64
N ALA A 45 -12.77 -3.64 2.36
CA ALA A 45 -11.94 -3.76 1.16
C ALA A 45 -12.74 -3.76 -0.16
N LEU A 46 -14.02 -4.14 -0.10
CA LEU A 46 -14.95 -4.12 -1.23
C LEU A 46 -15.75 -2.81 -1.33
N SER A 47 -15.74 -1.99 -0.28
CA SER A 47 -16.46 -0.73 -0.24
C SER A 47 -15.77 0.39 -1.05
N PRO A 48 -16.51 1.43 -1.46
CA PRO A 48 -15.92 2.67 -1.95
C PRO A 48 -14.99 3.34 -0.92
N GLY A 49 -15.26 3.14 0.38
CA GLY A 49 -14.42 3.61 1.48
C GLY A 49 -13.02 3.00 1.41
N GLY A 50 -12.92 1.67 1.27
CA GLY A 50 -11.65 0.96 1.12
C GLY A 50 -10.84 1.44 -0.10
N ARG A 51 -11.50 1.62 -1.24
CA ARG A 51 -10.85 2.16 -2.45
C ARG A 51 -10.40 3.60 -2.30
N LYS A 52 -11.18 4.42 -1.58
CA LYS A 52 -10.81 5.80 -1.29
C LYS A 52 -9.64 5.89 -0.31
N SER A 53 -9.61 5.07 0.74
CA SER A 53 -8.42 4.98 1.62
C SER A 53 -7.19 4.51 0.86
N LEU A 54 -7.34 3.61 -0.11
CA LEU A 54 -6.24 3.14 -0.95
C LEU A 54 -5.66 4.27 -1.82
N TRP A 55 -6.52 5.15 -2.35
CA TRP A 55 -6.07 6.33 -3.07
C TRP A 55 -5.29 7.29 -2.15
N TYR A 56 -5.82 7.60 -0.97
CA TYR A 56 -5.12 8.44 0.00
C TYR A 56 -3.79 7.84 0.48
N ALA A 57 -3.71 6.53 0.65
CA ALA A 57 -2.47 5.81 0.97
C ALA A 57 -1.42 5.97 -0.15
N ALA A 58 -1.83 5.97 -1.42
CA ALA A 58 -0.94 6.23 -2.54
C ALA A 58 -0.41 7.67 -2.54
N GLN A 59 -1.25 8.65 -2.17
CA GLN A 59 -0.83 10.04 -2.02
C GLN A 59 0.18 10.21 -0.88
N VAL A 60 -0.01 9.48 0.22
CA VAL A 60 0.97 9.40 1.31
C VAL A 60 2.33 8.92 0.80
N TYR A 61 2.39 7.83 0.04
CA TYR A 61 3.65 7.35 -0.55
C TYR A 61 4.27 8.38 -1.50
N ARG A 62 3.45 8.98 -2.37
CA ARG A 62 3.89 10.00 -3.33
C ARG A 62 4.51 11.23 -2.64
N LEU A 63 3.92 11.68 -1.54
CA LEU A 63 4.45 12.79 -0.75
C LEU A 63 5.68 12.39 0.06
N ALA A 64 5.65 11.21 0.68
CA ALA A 64 6.78 10.67 1.42
C ALA A 64 8.05 10.60 0.55
N ARG A 65 7.93 10.10 -0.70
CA ARG A 65 9.04 10.06 -1.67
C ARG A 65 9.65 11.43 -2.00
N LYS A 66 8.90 12.53 -1.85
CA LYS A 66 9.36 13.89 -2.20
C LYS A 66 9.95 14.66 -1.00
N LEU A 67 9.76 14.16 0.21
CA LEU A 67 10.15 14.85 1.44
C LEU A 67 11.64 14.62 1.75
N PRO A 68 12.41 15.67 2.11
CA PRO A 68 13.80 15.52 2.51
C PRO A 68 13.99 14.55 3.70
N PRO A 69 15.08 13.76 3.75
CA PRO A 69 15.39 12.80 4.82
C PRO A 69 15.37 13.35 6.25
N VAL A 70 15.67 14.63 6.39
CA VAL A 70 16.06 15.23 7.66
C VAL A 70 14.85 15.73 8.47
N LEU A 71 13.70 15.98 7.84
CA LEU A 71 12.76 16.92 8.46
C LEU A 71 11.79 16.34 9.49
N ILE A 72 11.29 15.10 9.39
CA ILE A 72 10.37 14.52 10.39
C ILE A 72 10.42 12.98 10.34
N ARG A 73 11.34 12.34 11.09
CA ARG A 73 11.56 10.87 11.03
C ARG A 73 10.39 10.05 11.57
N ASP A 74 9.89 10.35 12.77
CA ASP A 74 8.98 9.45 13.48
C ASP A 74 7.53 9.51 12.96
N PHE A 75 6.98 10.72 12.77
CA PHE A 75 5.61 10.87 12.23
C PHE A 75 5.51 10.34 10.80
N ARG A 76 6.53 10.56 9.96
CA ARG A 76 6.56 10.00 8.61
C ARG A 76 6.58 8.47 8.63
N ALA A 77 7.36 7.85 9.52
CA ALA A 77 7.38 6.40 9.66
C ALA A 77 5.99 5.85 10.04
N ILE A 78 5.27 6.51 10.95
CA ILE A 78 3.89 6.14 11.33
C ILE A 78 2.93 6.23 10.15
N VAL A 79 3.00 7.33 9.40
CA VAL A 79 2.09 7.58 8.28
C VAL A 79 2.36 6.61 7.13
N VAL A 80 3.62 6.34 6.81
CA VAL A 80 4.02 5.36 5.79
C VAL A 80 3.65 3.94 6.21
N TYR A 81 3.86 3.57 7.48
CA TYR A 81 3.42 2.29 8.03
C TYR A 81 1.91 2.10 7.91
N SER A 82 1.14 3.13 8.29
CA SER A 82 -0.33 3.07 8.23
C SER A 82 -0.83 2.94 6.79
N ALA A 83 -0.22 3.66 5.84
CA ALA A 83 -0.51 3.51 4.42
C ALA A 83 -0.13 2.11 3.89
N SER A 84 1.00 1.59 4.34
CA SER A 84 1.43 0.23 4.00
C SER A 84 0.45 -0.84 4.48
N LEU A 85 -0.08 -0.67 5.69
CA LEU A 85 -1.07 -1.57 6.25
C LEU A 85 -2.36 -1.57 5.43
N VAL A 86 -2.81 -0.39 4.98
CA VAL A 86 -3.95 -0.26 4.05
C VAL A 86 -3.69 -1.03 2.76
N PHE A 87 -2.52 -0.85 2.13
CA PHE A 87 -2.16 -1.58 0.91
C PHE A 87 -2.10 -3.09 1.12
N TRP A 88 -1.43 -3.53 2.19
CA TRP A 88 -1.21 -4.93 2.49
C TRP A 88 -2.54 -5.66 2.70
N ILE A 89 -3.42 -5.13 3.57
CA ILE A 89 -4.71 -5.77 3.85
C ILE A 89 -5.60 -5.76 2.61
N TYR A 90 -5.65 -4.65 1.88
CA TYR A 90 -6.41 -4.58 0.63
C TYR A 90 -5.93 -5.63 -0.37
N GLY A 91 -4.61 -5.76 -0.56
CA GLY A 91 -4.00 -6.77 -1.41
C GLY A 91 -4.31 -8.21 -0.95
N VAL A 92 -4.20 -8.50 0.34
CA VAL A 92 -4.47 -9.84 0.90
C VAL A 92 -5.92 -10.25 0.65
N ILE A 93 -6.88 -9.36 0.91
CA ILE A 93 -8.30 -9.67 0.71
C ILE A 93 -8.59 -9.91 -0.78
N HIS A 94 -8.14 -9.04 -1.68
CA HIS A 94 -8.38 -9.20 -3.11
C HIS A 94 -7.65 -10.42 -3.69
N GLY A 95 -6.43 -10.72 -3.23
CA GLY A 95 -5.68 -11.92 -3.59
C GLY A 95 -6.36 -13.21 -3.12
N ALA A 96 -6.82 -13.26 -1.86
CA ALA A 96 -7.55 -14.40 -1.32
C ALA A 96 -8.87 -14.66 -2.07
N ARG A 97 -9.57 -13.59 -2.47
CA ARG A 97 -10.79 -13.70 -3.29
C ARG A 97 -10.50 -14.19 -4.70
N ALA A 98 -9.42 -13.71 -5.32
CA ALA A 98 -8.99 -14.19 -6.63
C ALA A 98 -8.65 -15.69 -6.61
N ALA A 99 -7.94 -16.16 -5.57
CA ALA A 99 -7.64 -17.58 -5.37
C ALA A 99 -8.92 -18.42 -5.19
N LYS A 100 -9.95 -17.87 -4.54
CA LYS A 100 -11.28 -18.49 -4.38
C LYS A 100 -12.19 -18.37 -5.63
N GLY A 101 -11.74 -17.70 -6.69
CA GLY A 101 -12.55 -17.45 -7.90
C GLY A 101 -13.70 -16.44 -7.72
N LEU A 102 -13.68 -15.66 -6.63
CA LEU A 102 -14.75 -14.71 -6.25
C LEU A 102 -14.47 -13.27 -6.71
N ALA A 103 -13.55 -13.09 -7.67
CA ALA A 103 -13.25 -11.78 -8.24
C ALA A 103 -14.48 -11.24 -8.99
N LEU A 104 -14.99 -10.08 -8.57
CA LEU A 104 -16.15 -9.41 -9.16
C LEU A 104 -15.77 -8.66 -10.44
N SER A 105 -15.35 -9.42 -11.45
CA SER A 105 -15.27 -9.03 -12.85
C SER A 105 -14.71 -10.22 -13.62
N SER A 106 -15.37 -10.59 -14.71
CA SER A 106 -14.98 -11.60 -15.68
C SER A 106 -13.58 -11.37 -16.27
N GLN A 107 -12.52 -11.71 -15.53
CA GLN A 107 -11.13 -11.64 -15.99
C GLN A 107 -10.28 -12.74 -15.34
N SER A 108 -10.80 -13.96 -15.31
CA SER A 108 -9.94 -15.11 -15.26
C SER A 108 -9.46 -15.39 -16.70
N ARG A 109 -8.13 -15.26 -16.93
CA ARG A 109 -7.35 -15.90 -18.02
C ARG A 109 -6.99 -15.11 -19.29
N GLU A 110 -6.85 -13.78 -19.26
CA GLU A 110 -6.17 -13.03 -20.35
C GLU A 110 -5.16 -12.00 -19.81
N ARG A 111 -4.23 -12.46 -18.94
CA ARG A 111 -2.94 -11.79 -18.66
C ARG A 111 -2.09 -11.96 -19.92
N ASP A 112 -1.79 -10.95 -20.73
CA ASP A 112 -0.61 -10.11 -20.54
C ASP A 112 -0.63 -8.80 -21.37
N ALA A 113 -1.70 -8.52 -22.14
CA ALA A 113 -1.74 -7.37 -23.07
C ALA A 113 -2.82 -6.32 -22.76
N ARG A 114 -3.85 -6.64 -21.96
CA ARG A 114 -4.91 -5.67 -21.56
C ARG A 114 -4.61 -4.94 -20.24
N SER A 115 -3.64 -5.42 -19.47
CA SER A 115 -3.30 -4.93 -18.12
C SER A 115 -2.85 -3.47 -18.08
N VAL A 116 -2.16 -2.98 -19.13
CA VAL A 116 -1.68 -1.60 -19.20
C VAL A 116 -2.83 -0.60 -19.41
N ASN A 117 -3.87 -0.99 -20.15
CA ASN A 117 -4.99 -0.08 -20.46
C ASN A 117 -6.00 0.04 -19.29
N GLU A 118 -5.97 -0.94 -18.39
CA GLU A 118 -6.82 -1.01 -17.21
C GLU A 118 -6.12 -0.57 -15.91
N ALA A 119 -4.80 -0.34 -15.97
CA ALA A 119 -4.01 0.13 -14.84
C ALA A 119 -4.46 1.54 -14.37
N VAL A 120 -4.73 1.64 -13.08
CA VAL A 120 -5.09 2.87 -12.39
C VAL A 120 -3.94 3.27 -11.48
N LEU A 121 -3.12 4.20 -11.95
CA LEU A 121 -2.03 4.78 -11.16
C LEU A 121 -2.63 5.66 -10.07
N LEU A 122 -2.49 5.24 -8.83
CA LEU A 122 -3.05 5.91 -7.67
C LEU A 122 -2.13 7.01 -7.12
N ASP A 123 -0.84 6.99 -7.46
CA ASP A 123 0.16 8.00 -7.08
C ASP A 123 0.24 9.19 -8.06
N GLY A 124 -0.77 9.32 -8.93
CA GLY A 124 -0.95 10.46 -9.82
C GLY A 124 -1.96 11.47 -9.29
N ASP A 125 -2.33 12.42 -10.15
CA ASP A 125 -3.44 13.34 -9.87
C ASP A 125 -4.80 12.63 -9.99
N LEU A 126 -5.83 13.24 -9.41
CA LEU A 126 -7.20 12.72 -9.47
C LEU A 126 -7.70 12.71 -10.93
N SER A 127 -7.61 11.54 -11.55
CA SER A 127 -8.04 11.31 -12.93
C SER A 127 -9.45 10.71 -13.00
N SER A 128 -10.08 10.75 -14.17
CA SER A 128 -11.36 10.06 -14.42
C SER A 128 -11.26 8.55 -14.18
N ARG A 129 -10.08 7.96 -14.37
CA ARG A 129 -9.81 6.54 -14.09
C ARG A 129 -9.80 6.27 -12.59
N VAL A 130 -9.17 7.13 -11.79
CA VAL A 130 -9.20 7.05 -10.32
C VAL A 130 -10.63 7.21 -9.79
N HIS A 131 -11.39 8.16 -10.35
CA HIS A 131 -12.80 8.33 -9.97
C HIS A 131 -13.61 7.06 -10.24
N LYS A 132 -13.50 6.47 -11.44
CA LYS A 132 -14.18 5.22 -11.79
C LYS A 132 -13.76 4.06 -10.88
N PHE A 133 -12.47 3.96 -10.56
CA PHE A 133 -11.98 2.99 -9.59
C PHE A 133 -12.68 3.16 -8.24
N ILE A 134 -12.68 4.37 -7.67
CA ILE A 134 -13.30 4.62 -6.36
C ILE A 134 -14.81 4.32 -6.38
N SER A 135 -15.53 4.85 -7.37
CA SER A 135 -17.00 4.77 -7.41
C SER A 135 -17.53 3.38 -7.77
N ILE A 136 -16.93 2.72 -8.76
CA ILE A 136 -17.48 1.48 -9.34
C ILE A 136 -16.48 0.31 -9.40
N ALA A 137 -15.35 0.40 -8.69
CA ALA A 137 -14.30 -0.63 -8.65
C ALA A 137 -13.75 -1.01 -10.03
N HIS A 138 -13.77 -0.07 -10.98
CA HIS A 138 -13.26 -0.32 -12.33
C HIS A 138 -11.77 -0.02 -12.44
N GLY A 139 -11.00 -0.98 -12.93
CA GLY A 139 -9.56 -0.85 -13.15
C GLY A 139 -8.71 -1.57 -12.12
N LEU A 140 -7.44 -1.82 -12.47
CA LEU A 140 -6.45 -2.46 -11.61
C LEU A 140 -5.61 -1.39 -10.91
N PRO A 141 -5.72 -1.24 -9.57
CA PRO A 141 -4.96 -0.23 -8.85
C PRO A 141 -3.46 -0.59 -8.82
N GLY A 142 -2.62 0.42 -9.05
CA GLY A 142 -1.18 0.32 -8.95
C GLY A 142 -0.51 1.65 -8.65
N LEU A 143 0.80 1.61 -8.44
CA LEU A 143 1.68 2.75 -8.24
C LEU A 143 2.70 2.81 -9.37
N SER A 144 3.16 4.02 -9.68
CA SER A 144 4.26 4.23 -10.60
C SER A 144 5.59 3.88 -9.94
N VAL A 145 6.48 3.22 -10.69
CA VAL A 145 7.86 2.96 -10.26
C VAL A 145 8.73 4.16 -10.66
N PRO A 146 9.37 4.88 -9.72
CA PRO A 146 10.25 5.99 -10.07
C PRO A 146 11.47 5.49 -10.85
N SER A 147 11.72 6.06 -12.04
CA SER A 147 12.84 5.68 -12.90
C SER A 147 14.23 5.98 -12.30
N SER A 148 14.31 6.81 -11.26
CA SER A 148 15.56 7.15 -10.56
C SER A 148 16.00 6.12 -9.50
N ILE A 149 15.19 5.10 -9.23
CA ILE A 149 15.40 4.11 -8.16
C ILE A 149 15.49 2.68 -8.75
N GLY A 150 15.76 2.56 -10.06
CA GLY A 150 15.95 1.29 -10.77
C GLY A 150 17.28 0.60 -10.50
N GLY A 151 17.97 0.92 -9.40
CA GLY A 151 19.31 0.41 -9.08
C GLY A 151 19.35 -0.72 -8.05
N GLN A 152 18.27 -0.97 -7.29
CA GLN A 152 18.37 -1.83 -6.10
C GLN A 152 17.27 -2.89 -5.94
N LEU A 153 16.20 -2.82 -6.73
CA LEU A 153 15.19 -3.86 -6.81
C LEU A 153 15.14 -4.33 -8.27
N ASP A 154 15.35 -5.64 -8.49
CA ASP A 154 15.32 -6.30 -9.80
C ASP A 154 13.89 -6.30 -10.39
N TYR A 155 13.33 -5.11 -10.66
CA TYR A 155 12.08 -4.93 -11.38
C TYR A 155 12.25 -5.12 -12.90
N SER A 156 13.20 -5.97 -13.32
CA SER A 156 13.68 -6.09 -14.70
C SER A 156 12.63 -6.56 -15.71
N ASN A 157 11.46 -7.00 -15.25
CA ASN A 157 10.36 -7.46 -16.11
C ASN A 157 9.04 -6.68 -16.00
N THR A 158 8.92 -5.68 -15.11
CA THR A 158 7.64 -4.98 -14.90
C THR A 158 7.69 -3.58 -15.47
N THR A 159 7.04 -3.37 -16.60
CA THR A 159 6.99 -2.10 -17.33
C THR A 159 6.27 -1.03 -16.49
N GLY A 160 7.03 -0.28 -15.69
CA GLY A 160 6.66 1.04 -15.17
C GLY A 160 5.60 1.13 -14.06
N SER A 161 5.04 0.03 -13.54
CA SER A 161 3.99 0.08 -12.50
C SER A 161 3.99 -1.14 -11.58
N ILE A 162 3.78 -0.93 -10.27
CA ILE A 162 3.58 -1.96 -9.24
C ILE A 162 2.10 -2.04 -8.91
N PHE A 163 1.47 -3.20 -9.10
CA PHE A 163 0.06 -3.37 -8.76
C PHE A 163 -0.14 -3.68 -7.28
N VAL A 164 -1.29 -3.29 -6.73
CA VAL A 164 -1.63 -3.53 -5.30
C VAL A 164 -1.75 -5.02 -4.96
N HIS A 165 -2.00 -5.87 -5.95
CA HIS A 165 -2.03 -7.33 -5.73
C HIS A 165 -0.63 -7.93 -5.51
N ASP A 166 0.42 -7.26 -5.98
CA ASP A 166 1.80 -7.63 -5.70
C ASP A 166 2.24 -6.93 -4.40
N ILE A 167 1.82 -7.54 -3.30
CA ILE A 167 2.04 -7.01 -1.95
C ILE A 167 3.53 -6.97 -1.64
N SER A 168 4.32 -7.93 -2.13
CA SER A 168 5.77 -7.99 -1.92
C SER A 168 6.46 -6.76 -2.49
N SER A 169 6.17 -6.43 -3.75
CA SER A 169 6.70 -5.22 -4.39
C SER A 169 6.19 -3.95 -3.72
N MET A 170 4.92 -3.94 -3.27
CA MET A 170 4.32 -2.80 -2.57
C MET A 170 5.00 -2.52 -1.21
N MET A 171 5.35 -3.56 -0.47
CA MET A 171 6.11 -3.43 0.79
C MET A 171 7.56 -3.06 0.52
N GLY A 172 8.16 -3.52 -0.59
CA GLY A 172 9.48 -3.08 -1.06
C GLY A 172 9.55 -1.56 -1.23
N VAL A 173 8.54 -0.97 -1.88
CA VAL A 173 8.39 0.49 -2.01
C VAL A 173 8.33 1.19 -0.65
N ALA A 174 7.60 0.63 0.31
CA ALA A 174 7.48 1.22 1.63
C ALA A 174 8.83 1.19 2.39
N LEU A 175 9.55 0.07 2.31
CA LEU A 175 10.88 -0.08 2.92
C LEU A 175 11.87 0.90 2.29
N GLU A 176 11.84 1.06 0.97
CA GLU A 176 12.67 2.04 0.26
C GLU A 176 12.39 3.47 0.72
N ILE A 177 11.11 3.87 0.83
CA ILE A 177 10.70 5.18 1.35
C ILE A 177 11.21 5.42 2.78
N LEU A 178 11.36 4.37 3.59
CA LEU A 178 11.89 4.44 4.95
C LEU A 178 13.43 4.39 5.01
N GLU A 179 14.08 3.59 4.15
CA GLU A 179 15.52 3.32 4.15
C GLU A 179 16.34 4.39 3.40
N GLU A 180 15.87 4.89 2.25
CA GLU A 180 16.52 5.96 1.46
C GLU A 180 16.76 7.22 2.30
N HIS A 181 15.93 7.42 3.32
CA HIS A 181 15.95 8.58 4.20
C HIS A 181 16.74 8.35 5.49
N GLY A 182 17.20 7.12 5.75
CA GLY A 182 18.14 6.81 6.82
C GLY A 182 19.59 7.15 6.47
N GLN A 183 19.93 7.20 5.18
CA GLN A 183 21.32 7.33 4.71
C GLN A 183 21.79 8.78 4.53
N GLY A 184 20.89 9.76 4.47
CA GLY A 184 21.22 11.17 4.22
C GLY A 184 21.57 11.99 5.47
N CYS A 185 21.50 11.42 6.67
CA CYS A 185 21.71 12.13 7.92
C CYS A 185 22.62 11.26 8.82
N GLU A 186 23.79 11.77 9.23
CA GLU A 186 24.74 11.12 10.17
C GLU A 186 24.15 10.90 11.59
N SER A 187 22.83 10.94 11.74
CA SER A 187 22.11 10.68 12.98
C SER A 187 21.60 9.24 13.00
N ILE A 188 22.03 8.50 14.02
CA ILE A 188 21.58 7.14 14.39
C ILE A 188 20.07 6.99 14.13
N PRO A 189 19.61 5.96 13.38
CA PRO A 189 18.20 5.60 13.27
C PRO A 189 17.47 5.72 14.60
N SER A 190 16.33 6.40 14.63
CA SER A 190 15.46 6.36 15.81
C SER A 190 15.06 4.91 16.01
N ASP A 191 15.24 4.36 17.22
CA ASP A 191 14.86 2.98 17.57
C ASP A 191 13.41 2.66 17.15
N PHE A 192 12.55 3.68 17.14
CA PHE A 192 11.18 3.59 16.68
C PHE A 192 11.05 3.34 15.17
N VAL A 193 11.85 4.03 14.35
CA VAL A 193 11.88 3.83 12.89
C VAL A 193 12.41 2.43 12.56
N GLU A 194 13.43 1.96 13.28
CA GLU A 194 13.93 0.59 13.11
C GLU A 194 12.88 -0.46 13.45
N ASN A 195 12.12 -0.25 14.53
CA ASN A 195 11.01 -1.13 14.90
C ASN A 195 9.93 -1.16 13.80
N ILE A 196 9.52 -0.01 13.27
CA ILE A 196 8.54 0.07 12.18
C ILE A 196 9.06 -0.61 10.91
N THR A 197 10.33 -0.40 10.55
CA THR A 197 10.97 -1.07 9.40
C THR A 197 11.00 -2.59 9.61
N SER A 198 11.28 -3.07 10.82
CA SER A 198 11.23 -4.49 11.17
C SER A 198 9.82 -5.08 11.02
N LEU A 199 8.80 -4.38 11.53
CA LEU A 199 7.40 -4.78 11.36
C LEU A 199 7.01 -4.86 9.88
N MET A 200 7.39 -3.86 9.09
CA MET A 200 7.17 -3.81 7.65
C MET A 200 7.83 -4.97 6.90
N ARG A 201 9.05 -5.35 7.30
CA ARG A 201 9.72 -6.53 6.77
C ARG A 201 8.97 -7.83 7.12
N GLY A 202 8.42 -7.91 8.33
CA GLY A 202 7.55 -9.01 8.75
C GLY A 202 6.27 -9.12 7.89
N LEU A 203 5.62 -8.00 7.59
CA LEU A 203 4.46 -7.94 6.68
C LEU A 203 4.81 -8.45 5.27
N ALA A 204 5.97 -8.06 4.73
CA ALA A 204 6.45 -8.53 3.43
C ALA A 204 6.71 -10.05 3.42
N GLN A 205 7.34 -10.58 4.47
CA GLN A 205 7.59 -12.02 4.61
C GLN A 205 6.29 -12.83 4.74
N ALA A 206 5.31 -12.32 5.50
CA ALA A 206 4.00 -12.94 5.62
C ALA A 206 3.27 -13.00 4.27
N ALA A 207 3.38 -11.96 3.44
CA ALA A 207 2.79 -11.97 2.10
C ALA A 207 3.41 -13.04 1.19
N GLN A 208 4.73 -13.23 1.25
CA GLN A 208 5.44 -14.28 0.51
C GLN A 208 4.99 -15.69 0.95
N ALA A 209 4.84 -15.90 2.27
CA ALA A 209 4.41 -17.19 2.82
C ALA A 209 2.98 -17.60 2.39
N ILE A 210 2.12 -16.64 2.05
CA ILE A 210 0.74 -16.89 1.60
C ILE A 210 0.69 -17.21 0.09
N GLY A 211 1.81 -17.15 -0.63
CA GLY A 211 1.88 -17.48 -2.07
C GLY A 211 1.29 -16.40 -2.97
N LEU A 212 1.27 -15.14 -2.50
CA LEU A 212 0.84 -13.95 -3.26
C LEU A 212 2.03 -13.19 -3.86
N GLY A 213 3.13 -13.89 -4.17
CA GLY A 213 4.33 -13.35 -4.84
C GLY A 213 4.43 -13.75 -6.30
#